data_AF-G2PZR4-F1
#
_entry.id   AF-G2PZR4-F1
#
_cell.length_a   1.000
_cell.length_b   1.000
_cell.length_c   1.000
_cell.angle_alpha   90.00
_cell.angle_beta   90.00
_cell.angle_gamma   90.00
#
_symmetry.space_group_name_H-M   'P 1'
#
loop_
_entity.id
_entity.type
_entity.pdbx_description
1 polymer ?
#
loop_
_entity_poly.entity_id
_entity_poly.type
_entity_poly.pdbx_seq_one_letter_code
_entity_poly.pdbx_strand_id
1 'polypeptide(L)' 'EELKQYLEENLRRGYICLSTLLAGYLILFIPKKDGKLWLYIDYWQLNEQTMKN' A
#
# COMPACT_ATOMS: atom_id res chain seq x y z
N GLU A 1 -7.26 5.68 -11.70
CA GLU A 1 -8.22 6.37 -10.82
C GLU A 1 -8.18 5.85 -9.39
N GLU A 2 -8.47 4.58 -9.16
CA GLU A 2 -8.52 3.96 -7.82
C GLU A 2 -7.27 4.18 -6.95
N LEU A 3 -6.07 4.04 -7.51
CA LEU A 3 -4.83 4.33 -6.76
C LEU A 3 -4.76 5.79 -6.30
N LYS A 4 -5.15 6.74 -7.15
CA LYS A 4 -5.10 8.16 -6.83
C LYS A 4 -6.09 8.49 -5.72
N GLN A 5 -7.30 7.96 -5.81
CA GLN A 5 -8.34 8.11 -4.78
C GLN A 5 -7.90 7.49 -3.45
N TYR A 6 -7.30 6.29 -3.49
CA TYR A 6 -6.73 5.66 -2.31
C TYR A 6 -5.65 6.56 -1.67
N LEU A 7 -4.71 7.09 -2.46
CA LEU A 7 -3.65 7.95 -1.95
C LEU A 7 -4.22 9.24 -1.33
N GLU A 8 -5.12 9.93 -2.02
CA GLU A 8 -5.73 11.17 -1.51
C GLU A 8 -6.49 10.95 -0.19
N GLU A 9 -7.31 9.91 -0.10
CA GLU A 9 -8.09 9.63 1.11
C GLU A 9 -7.18 9.26 2.30
N ASN A 10 -6.17 8.42 2.07
CA ASN A 10 -5.27 7.98 3.15
C ASN A 10 -4.30 9.08 3.57
N LEU A 11 -3.88 9.98 2.65
CA LEU A 11 -3.15 11.19 2.99
C LEU A 11 -4.01 12.14 3.81
N ARG A 12 -5.27 12.36 3.41
CA ARG A 12 -6.22 13.22 4.14
C ARG A 12 -6.50 12.71 5.55
N ARG A 13 -6.61 11.39 5.72
CA ARG A 13 -6.80 10.74 7.04
C ARG A 13 -5.52 10.67 7.87
N GLY A 14 -4.35 10.93 7.28
CA GLY A 14 -3.06 10.79 7.93
C GLY A 14 -2.63 9.34 8.17
N TYR A 15 -3.20 8.37 7.44
CA TYR A 15 -2.78 6.97 7.53
C TYR A 15 -1.47 6.68 6.78
N ILE A 16 -1.17 7.48 5.76
CA ILE A 16 0.10 7.47 5.03
C ILE A 16 0.67 8.87 4.94
N CYS A 17 1.97 8.98 4.73
CA CYS A 17 2.68 10.23 4.48
C CYS A 17 3.79 10.02 3.44
N LEU A 18 4.33 11.13 2.94
CA LEU A 18 5.52 11.08 2.09
C LEU A 18 6.69 10.50 2.89
N SER A 19 7.26 9.42 2.37
CA SER A 19 8.47 8.80 2.92
C SER A 19 9.71 9.44 2.31
N THR A 20 10.77 9.56 3.11
CA THR A 20 12.11 9.96 2.66
C THR A 20 13.02 8.78 2.37
N LEU A 21 12.53 7.55 2.60
CA LEU A 21 13.30 6.33 2.39
C LEU A 21 13.43 6.05 0.89
N LEU A 22 14.62 5.61 0.47
CA LEU A 22 14.89 5.15 -0.90
C LEU A 22 14.23 3.80 -1.22
N ALA A 23 13.64 3.14 -0.22
CA ALA A 23 12.97 1.86 -0.37
C ALA A 23 11.55 2.04 -0.94
N GLY A 24 11.27 1.35 -2.04
CA GLY A 24 9.94 1.24 -2.63
C GLY A 24 9.43 -0.19 -2.54
N TYR A 25 8.15 -0.35 -2.23
CA TYR A 25 7.48 -1.64 -2.17
C TYR A 25 6.35 -1.70 -3.21
N LEU A 26 6.01 -2.91 -3.65
CA LEU A 26 5.00 -3.11 -4.67
C LEU A 26 3.59 -2.96 -4.08
N ILE A 27 2.76 -2.15 -4.75
CA ILE A 27 1.33 -2.01 -4.48
C ILE A 27 0.57 -2.61 -5.65
N LEU A 28 -0.35 -3.53 -5.36
CA LEU A 28 -1.17 -4.25 -6.32
C LEU A 28 -2.66 -3.97 -6.05
N PHE A 29 -3.45 -3.87 -7.12
CA PHE A 29 -4.90 -3.88 -7.02
C PHE A 29 -5.44 -5.19 -7.61
N ILE A 30 -6.13 -5.96 -6.77
CA ILE A 30 -6.68 -7.26 -7.14
C ILE A 30 -8.21 -7.13 -7.31
N PRO A 31 -8.78 -7.48 -8.48
CA PRO A 31 -10.22 -7.40 -8.67
C PRO A 31 -10.95 -8.50 -7.88
N LYS A 32 -12.05 -8.12 -7.24
CA LYS A 32 -12.98 -9.03 -6.57
C LYS A 32 -14.14 -9.40 -7.49
N LYS A 33 -14.87 -10.45 -7.09
CA LYS A 33 -16.08 -10.92 -7.78
C LYS A 33 -17.20 -9.87 -7.81
N ASP A 34 -17.25 -8.96 -6.85
CA ASP A 34 -18.21 -7.86 -6.76
C ASP A 34 -17.79 -6.61 -7.57
N GLY A 35 -16.69 -6.68 -8.32
CA GLY A 35 -16.17 -5.58 -9.13
C GLY A 35 -15.35 -4.55 -8.34
N LYS A 36 -15.24 -4.68 -7.01
CA LYS A 36 -14.37 -3.84 -6.19
C LYS A 36 -12.91 -4.29 -6.30
N LEU A 37 -11.98 -3.40 -6.00
CA LEU A 37 -10.55 -3.74 -5.92
C LEU A 37 -10.12 -3.94 -4.47
N TRP A 38 -9.25 -4.93 -4.25
CA TRP A 38 -8.44 -5.05 -3.05
C TRP A 38 -7.10 -4.40 -3.26
N LEU A 39 -6.70 -3.53 -2.33
CA LEU A 39 -5.33 -3.08 -2.23
C LEU A 39 -4.51 -4.17 -1.54
N TYR A 40 -3.46 -4.61 -2.20
CA TYR A 40 -2.46 -5.52 -1.65
C TYR A 40 -1.11 -4.81 -1.65
N ILE A 41 -0.40 -4.88 -0.53
CA ILE A 41 0.96 -4.36 -0.39
C ILE A 41 1.86 -5.57 -0.20
N ASP A 42 2.84 -5.72 -1.08
CA ASP A 42 3.80 -6.80 -0.97
C ASP A 42 4.83 -6.47 0.13
N TYR A 43 4.57 -7.00 1.31
CA TYR A 43 5.46 -6.89 2.47
C TYR A 43 6.55 -7.96 2.49
N TRP A 44 6.67 -8.85 1.49
CA TRP A 44 7.63 -9.95 1.55
C TRP A 44 9.05 -9.46 1.82
N GLN A 45 9.54 -8.54 0.97
CA GLN A 45 10.89 -7.99 1.10
C GLN A 45 11.07 -7.24 2.43
N LEU A 46 10.02 -6.60 2.93
CA LEU A 46 10.08 -5.92 4.24
C LEU A 46 10.22 -6.96 5.36
N ASN A 47 9.39 -8.01 5.34
CA ASN A 47 9.31 -9.03 6.38
C ASN A 47 10.58 -9.89 6.49
N GLU A 48 11.32 -10.05 5.40
CA GLU A 48 12.62 -10.72 5.43
C GLU A 48 13.68 -9.89 6.17
N GLN A 49 13.55 -8.56 6.11
CA GLN A 49 14.51 -7.63 6.73
C GLN A 49 14.13 -7.24 8.17
N THR A 50 12.85 -7.36 8.56
CA THR A 50 12.40 -7.05 9.91
C THR A 50 12.52 -8.25 10.85
N MET A 51 13.14 -8.04 12.03
CA MET A 51 13.07 -9.01 13.12
C MET A 51 11.70 -8.93 13.81
N LYS A 52 11.10 -10.08 14.11
CA LYS A 52 9.89 -10.14 14.94
C LYS A 52 10.28 -9.87 16.40
N ASN A 53 9.57 -8.94 17.03
CA ASN A 53 9.64 -8.72 18.49
C ASN A 53 8.90 -9.81 19.26
#